data_AF-A0AAN7FNX0-F1
#
_entry.id   AF-A0AAN7FNX0-F1
#
_cell.length_a   1.000
_cell.length_b   1.000
_cell.length_c   1.000
_cell.angle_alpha   90.00
_cell.angle_beta   90.00
_cell.angle_gamma   90.00
#
_symmetry.space_group_name_H-M   'P 1'
#
loop_
_entity.id
_entity.type
_entity.pdbx_description
1 polymer ?
#
loop_
_entity_poly.entity_id
_entity_poly.type
_entity_poly.pdbx_seq_one_letter_code
_entity_poly.pdbx_strand_id
1 'polypeptide(L)' 'MYDATGVRLHAGRQAEVLNQIVYELPAEHPLAESRPLREFLGHNPPQVIAGCLLGIVTRVIVHLINLFTR' A
#
# COMPACT_ATOMS: atom_id res chain seq x y z
N MET A 1 12.21 -9.91 9.14
CA MET A 1 11.62 -8.96 8.15
C MET A 1 11.37 -9.62 6.80
N TYR A 2 12.28 -10.45 6.27
CA TYR A 2 12.07 -11.16 5.01
C TYR A 2 10.89 -12.17 5.06
N ASP A 3 10.75 -12.86 6.19
CA ASP A 3 9.71 -13.88 6.42
C ASP A 3 8.28 -13.31 6.40
N ALA A 4 8.03 -12.23 7.15
CA ALA A 4 6.70 -11.58 7.19
C ALA A 4 6.31 -10.89 5.88
N THR A 5 7.28 -10.40 5.10
CA THR A 5 7.02 -9.81 3.78
C THR A 5 6.61 -10.88 2.77
N GLY A 6 7.25 -12.06 2.81
CA GLY A 6 6.86 -13.21 1.99
C GLY A 6 5.44 -13.66 2.28
N VAL A 7 5.08 -13.83 3.56
CA VAL A 7 3.71 -14.20 3.98
C VAL A 7 2.68 -13.19 3.50
N ARG A 8 2.96 -11.88 3.58
CA ARG A 8 2.07 -10.83 3.07
C ARG A 8 1.91 -10.87 1.55
N LEU A 9 2.98 -11.14 0.81
CA LEU A 9 2.94 -11.27 -0.65
C LEU A 9 2.12 -12.49 -1.07
N HIS A 10 2.29 -13.62 -0.39
CA HIS A 10 1.54 -14.85 -0.65
C HIS A 10 0.05 -14.69 -0.30
N ALA A 11 -0.27 -14.04 0.82
CA ALA A 11 -1.64 -13.75 1.22
C ALA A 11 -2.33 -12.79 0.23
N GLY A 12 -1.61 -11.79 -0.30
CA GLY A 12 -2.12 -10.90 -1.35
C GLY A 12 -2.46 -11.66 -2.63
N ARG A 13 -1.51 -12.46 -3.14
CA ARG A 13 -1.74 -13.32 -4.31
C ARG A 13 -2.91 -14.30 -4.12
N GLN A 14 -3.10 -14.83 -2.90
CA GLN A 14 -4.25 -15.66 -2.59
C GLN A 14 -5.58 -14.88 -2.64
N ALA A 15 -5.60 -13.65 -2.13
CA ALA A 15 -6.77 -12.78 -2.19
C ALA A 15 -7.13 -12.41 -3.64
N GLU A 16 -6.14 -12.16 -4.49
CA GLU A 16 -6.31 -11.91 -5.94
C GLU A 16 -6.99 -13.10 -6.63
N VAL A 17 -6.47 -14.32 -6.43
CA VAL A 17 -7.04 -15.55 -7.01
C VAL A 17 -8.47 -15.78 -6.50
N LEU A 18 -8.74 -15.55 -5.21
CA LEU A 18 -10.08 -15.71 -4.65
C LEU A 18 -11.09 -14.73 -5.27
N ASN A 19 -10.68 -13.48 -5.49
CA ASN A 19 -11.52 -12.48 -6.17
C ASN A 19 -11.84 -12.89 -7.61
N GLN A 20 -10.87 -13.46 -8.33
CA GLN A 20 -11.10 -13.97 -9.68
C GLN A 20 -12.12 -15.11 -9.69
N ILE A 21 -11.99 -16.07 -8.77
CA ILE A 21 -12.95 -17.17 -8.63
C ILE A 21 -14.36 -16.62 -8.38
N VAL A 22 -14.51 -15.69 -7.43
CA VAL A 22 -15.80 -15.05 -7.12
C VAL A 22 -16.43 -14.36 -8.33
N TYR A 23 -15.61 -13.76 -9.21
CA TYR A 23 -16.09 -13.09 -10.42
C TYR A 23 -16.55 -14.05 -11.51
N GLU A 24 -15.99 -15.26 -11.55
CA GLU A 24 -16.37 -16.32 -12.50
C GLU A 24 -17.63 -17.10 -12.04
N LEU A 25 -18.12 -16.86 -10.82
CA LEU A 25 -19.33 -17.51 -10.31
C LEU A 25 -20.61 -16.98 -11.02
N PRO A 26 -21.62 -17.85 -11.26
CA PRO A 26 -22.92 -17.43 -11.77
C PRO A 26 -23.59 -16.39 -10.86
N ALA A 27 -24.37 -15.48 -11.45
CA ALA A 27 -25.06 -14.41 -10.70
C ALA A 27 -26.06 -14.94 -9.67
N GLU A 28 -26.60 -16.15 -9.83
CA GLU A 28 -27.45 -16.79 -8.81
C GLU A 28 -26.68 -17.35 -7.60
N HIS A 29 -25.34 -17.40 -7.66
CA HIS A 29 -24.56 -17.91 -6.56
C HIS A 29 -24.50 -16.88 -5.42
N PRO A 30 -24.81 -17.24 -4.15
CA PRO A 30 -24.79 -16.31 -3.02
C PRO A 30 -23.44 -15.64 -2.71
N LEU A 31 -22.37 -16.05 -3.41
CA LEU A 31 -21.04 -15.46 -3.30
C LEU A 31 -20.75 -14.47 -4.44
N ALA A 32 -21.54 -14.42 -5.50
CA ALA A 32 -21.35 -13.47 -6.60
C ALA A 32 -21.60 -12.01 -6.16
N GLU A 33 -22.42 -11.79 -5.14
CA GLU A 33 -22.59 -10.46 -4.50
C GLU A 33 -21.55 -10.19 -3.39
N SER A 34 -20.62 -11.10 -3.14
CA SER A 34 -19.62 -10.90 -2.10
C SER A 34 -18.65 -9.77 -2.49
N ARG A 35 -18.30 -8.93 -1.50
CA ARG A 35 -17.37 -7.82 -1.73
C ARG A 35 -15.98 -8.37 -2.05
N PRO A 36 -15.28 -7.83 -3.07
CA PRO A 36 -13.93 -8.24 -3.37
C PRO A 36 -13.02 -7.99 -2.17
N LEU A 37 -12.12 -8.94 -1.89
CA LEU A 37 -11.06 -8.78 -0.90
C LEU A 37 -10.19 -7.61 -1.36
N ARG A 38 -10.27 -6.49 -0.64
CA ARG A 38 -9.41 -5.33 -0.87
C ARG A 38 -8.00 -5.72 -0.50
N GLU A 39 -7.14 -5.84 -1.51
CA GLU A 39 -5.72 -6.04 -1.30
C GLU A 39 -5.12 -4.73 -0.77
N PHE A 40 -5.09 -4.57 0.55
CA PHE A 40 -4.45 -3.44 1.25
C PHE A 40 -2.92 -3.52 1.17
N LEU A 41 -2.37 -3.79 -0.02
CA LEU A 41 -0.92 -3.80 -0.28
C LEU A 41 -0.56 -2.68 -1.25
N GLY A 42 -0.96 -1.48 -0.88
CA GLY A 42 -0.46 -0.26 -1.47
C GLY A 42 -0.56 0.83 -0.44
N HIS A 43 0.59 1.22 0.14
CA HIS A 43 0.70 2.59 0.61
C HIS A 43 0.20 3.46 -0.54
N ASN A 44 -0.73 4.39 -0.28
CA ASN A 44 -1.17 5.29 -1.33
C ASN A 44 0.11 5.94 -1.89
N PRO A 45 0.45 5.76 -3.19
CA PRO A 45 1.62 6.39 -3.80
C PRO A 45 1.82 7.87 -3.43
N PRO A 46 0.77 8.71 -3.26
CA PRO A 46 0.95 10.09 -2.78
C PRO A 46 1.52 10.22 -1.36
N GLN A 47 1.31 9.25 -0.46
CA GLN A 47 1.87 9.29 0.90
C GLN A 47 3.39 9.14 0.91
N VAL A 48 3.92 8.32 0.00
CA VAL A 48 5.38 8.14 -0.17
C VAL A 48 6.00 9.43 -0.69
N ILE A 49 5.36 10.05 -1.70
CA ILE A 49 5.80 11.33 -2.27
C ILE A 49 5.76 12.45 -1.23
N ALA A 50 4.69 12.50 -0.41
CA ALA A 50 4.57 13.47 0.68
C ALA A 50 5.68 13.30 1.74
N GLY A 51 6.02 12.06 2.10
CA GLY A 51 7.12 11.77 3.02
C GLY A 51 8.48 12.20 2.48
N CYS A 52 8.77 11.94 1.19
CA CYS A 52 9.99 12.39 0.53
C CYS A 52 10.10 13.92 0.49
N LEU A 53 9.01 14.62 0.12
CA LEU A 53 8.97 16.08 0.09
C LEU A 53 9.19 16.68 1.48
N LEU A 54 8.52 16.14 2.51
CA LEU A 54 8.66 16.58 3.89
C LEU A 54 10.12 16.44 4.38
N GLY A 55 10.78 15.33 4.05
CA GLY A 55 12.18 15.10 4.39
C GLY A 55 13.14 16.14 3.76
N ILE A 56 12.95 16.44 2.47
CA ILE A 56 13.76 17.45 1.76
C ILE A 56 13.57 18.82 2.40
N VAL A 57 12.32 19.25 2.60
CA VAL A 57 11.99 20.54 3.21
C VAL A 57 12.62 20.68 4.59
N THR A 58 12.46 19.66 5.44
CA THR A 58 13.00 19.68 6.80
C THR A 58 14.52 19.82 6.79
N ARG A 59 15.22 19.10 5.89
CA ARG A 59 16.68 19.19 5.77
C ARG A 59 17.15 20.56 5.28
N VAL A 60 16.44 21.18 4.33
CA VAL A 60 16.76 22.54 3.85
C VAL A 60 16.58 23.57 4.96
N ILE A 61 15.48 23.51 5.72
CA ILE A 61 15.21 24.43 6.83
C ILE A 61 16.33 24.33 7.89
N VAL A 62 16.67 23.11 8.33
CA VAL A 62 17.73 22.89 9.31
C VAL A 62 19.06 23.40 8.78
N HIS A 63 19.39 23.17 7.51
CA HIS A 63 20.63 23.67 6.92
C HIS A 63 20.69 25.21 6.90
N LEU A 64 19.58 25.88 6.54
CA LEU A 64 19.50 27.34 6.52
C LEU A 64 19.68 27.94 7.92
N ILE A 65 19.06 27.34 8.94
CA ILE A 65 19.22 27.77 10.34
C ILE A 65 20.69 27.64 10.76
N ASN A 66 21.33 26.50 10.45
CA ASN A 66 22.74 26.30 10.78
C ASN A 66 23.67 27.27 10.05
N LEU A 67 23.32 27.72 8.83
CA LEU A 67 24.08 28.72 8.10
C LEU A 67 23.96 30.11 8.73
N PHE A 68 22.79 30.47 9.26
CA PHE A 68 22.53 31.77 9.88
C PHE A 68 23.07 31.88 11.31
N THR A 69 23.19 30.75 12.02
CA THR A 69 23.73 30.68 13.39
C THR A 69 25.26 30.50 13.44
N ARG A 70 25.90 30.30 12.28
CA ARG A 70 27.36 30.33 12.15
C ARG A 70 27.85 31.69 11.68
#